data_AF-A0A8W8HRL0-F1
#
_entry.id   AF-A0A8W8HRL0-F1
#
_cell.length_a   1.000
_cell.length_b   1.000
_cell.length_c   1.000
_cell.angle_alpha   90.00
_cell.angle_beta   90.00
_cell.angle_gamma   90.00
#
_symmetry.space_group_name_H-M   'P 1'
#
loop_
_entity.id
_entity.type
_entity.pdbx_description
1 polymer ?
#
loop_
_entity_poly.entity_id
_entity_poly.type
_entity_poly.pdbx_seq_one_letter_code
_entity_poly.pdbx_strand_id
1 'polypeptide(L)'
;MAIKVLTVVCAVCHGTVGLVPVKLSNGESIVKGQTITSFTNAEEEFVKLTEAMPFLLETKLKDLGGTFVGAENFQVNVQTSGRIVTGQNPPSAGPMAEKVVSLVKAA
;
A
#
# COMPACT_ATOMS: atom_id res chain seq x y z
N MET A 1 12.23 -4.71 -21.72
CA MET A 1 13.05 -4.87 -20.51
C MET A 1 12.16 -4.57 -19.31
N ALA A 2 11.74 -5.59 -18.55
CA ALA A 2 10.88 -5.38 -17.38
C ALA A 2 11.70 -4.69 -16.29
N ILE A 3 11.21 -3.58 -15.75
CA ILE A 3 11.81 -3.01 -14.54
C ILE A 3 11.61 -4.03 -13.43
N LYS A 4 12.69 -4.71 -13.06
CA LYS A 4 12.76 -5.44 -11.79
C LYS A 4 12.93 -4.36 -10.73
N VAL A 5 11.93 -4.18 -9.89
CA VAL A 5 12.08 -3.41 -8.66
C VAL A 5 13.14 -4.18 -7.83
N LEU A 6 14.38 -3.71 -7.85
CA LEU A 6 15.51 -4.29 -7.09
C LEU A 6 15.55 -3.73 -5.66
N THR A 7 15.10 -2.50 -5.50
CA THR A 7 14.94 -1.81 -4.21
C THR A 7 13.63 -2.20 -3.55
N VAL A 8 13.55 -2.16 -2.22
CA VAL A 8 12.25 -2.32 -1.53
C VAL A 8 11.48 -1.01 -1.63
N VAL A 9 10.22 -1.07 -2.06
CA VAL A 9 9.28 0.06 -2.00
C VAL A 9 8.33 -0.23 -0.85
N CYS A 10 8.19 0.72 0.08
CA CYS A 10 7.27 0.56 1.20
C CYS A 10 6.47 1.82 1.51
N ALA A 11 5.24 1.63 1.99
CA ALA A 11 4.35 2.72 2.36
C ALA A 11 3.33 2.26 3.41
N VAL A 12 2.95 3.14 4.34
CA VAL A 12 2.00 2.82 5.41
C VAL A 12 0.91 3.89 5.49
N CYS A 13 -0.32 3.49 5.84
CA CYS A 13 -1.45 4.41 6.02
C CYS A 13 -1.73 5.19 4.71
N HIS A 14 -1.88 6.52 4.78
CA HIS A 14 -1.97 7.39 3.60
C HIS A 14 -0.66 7.54 2.85
N GLY A 15 0.48 7.14 3.40
CA GLY A 15 1.76 7.12 2.66
C GLY A 15 1.66 6.31 1.37
N THR A 16 0.75 5.32 1.32
CA THR A 16 0.47 4.51 0.12
C THR A 16 -0.07 5.34 -1.04
N VAL A 17 -0.55 6.58 -0.80
CA VAL A 17 -0.89 7.54 -1.86
C VAL A 17 0.28 7.81 -2.81
N GLY A 18 1.51 7.71 -2.32
CA GLY A 18 2.71 7.86 -3.14
C GLY A 18 2.82 6.84 -4.28
N LEU A 19 2.08 5.73 -4.23
CA LEU A 19 2.04 4.72 -5.30
C LEU A 19 1.02 5.04 -6.39
N VAL A 20 0.02 5.90 -6.13
CA VAL A 20 -1.06 6.24 -7.06
C VAL A 20 -0.57 6.79 -8.40
N PRO A 21 0.40 7.73 -8.46
CA PRO A 21 0.86 8.26 -9.74
C PRO A 21 1.94 7.40 -10.42
N VAL A 22 2.43 6.34 -9.76
CA VAL A 22 3.61 5.61 -10.22
C VAL A 22 3.23 4.60 -11.29
N LYS A 23 3.86 4.74 -12.46
CA LYS A 23 3.72 3.82 -13.58
C LYS A 23 5.05 3.10 -13.86
N LEU A 24 4.94 1.84 -14.23
CA LEU A 24 6.06 1.05 -14.75
C LEU A 24 6.42 1.51 -16.18
N SER A 25 7.55 1.05 -16.70
CA SER A 25 7.99 1.38 -18.07
C SER A 25 7.04 0.92 -19.17
N ASN A 26 6.17 -0.04 -18.89
CA ASN A 26 5.11 -0.49 -19.79
C ASN A 26 3.83 0.38 -19.71
N GLY A 27 3.83 1.44 -18.89
CA GLY A 27 2.71 2.35 -18.69
C GLY A 27 1.65 1.88 -17.70
N GLU A 28 1.76 0.65 -17.17
CA GLU A 28 0.84 0.12 -16.17
C GLU A 28 1.11 0.70 -14.78
N SER A 29 0.07 0.79 -13.94
CA SER A 29 0.22 1.18 -12.54
C SER A 29 1.14 0.22 -11.79
N ILE A 30 2.00 0.74 -10.91
CA ILE A 30 2.88 -0.10 -10.06
C ILE A 30 2.09 -1.06 -9.17
N VAL A 31 0.84 -0.72 -8.82
CA VAL A 31 -0.01 -1.57 -7.97
C VAL A 31 -0.82 -2.60 -8.75
N LYS A 32 -0.83 -2.56 -10.09
CA LYS A 32 -1.64 -3.48 -10.90
C LYS A 32 -1.21 -4.93 -10.64
N GLY A 33 -2.15 -5.76 -10.18
CA GLY A 33 -1.93 -7.16 -9.82
C GLY A 33 -1.14 -7.40 -8.54
N GLN A 34 -0.74 -6.34 -7.81
CA GLN A 34 -0.02 -6.45 -6.55
C GLN A 34 -0.99 -6.61 -5.38
N THR A 35 -0.66 -7.47 -4.43
CA THR A 35 -1.36 -7.55 -3.14
C THR A 35 -0.92 -6.41 -2.24
N ILE A 36 -1.84 -5.52 -1.88
CA ILE A 36 -1.55 -4.29 -1.14
C ILE A 36 -2.60 -3.97 -0.08
N THR A 37 -2.24 -3.06 0.83
CA THR A 37 -3.16 -2.42 1.77
C THR A 37 -2.82 -0.92 1.89
N SER A 38 -3.70 -0.15 2.52
CA SER A 38 -3.54 1.27 2.84
C SER A 38 -4.49 1.62 3.97
N PHE A 39 -4.55 2.89 4.37
CA PHE A 39 -5.67 3.34 5.19
C PHE A 39 -6.98 3.02 4.45
N THR A 40 -7.90 2.36 5.15
CA THR A 40 -9.12 1.82 4.56
C THR A 40 -10.21 2.89 4.46
N ASN A 41 -11.18 2.69 3.57
CA ASN A 41 -12.36 3.54 3.51
C ASN A 41 -13.12 3.53 4.86
N ALA A 42 -13.16 2.38 5.53
CA ALA A 42 -13.82 2.21 6.83
C ALA A 42 -13.09 2.96 7.96
N GLU A 43 -11.75 3.02 7.92
CA GLU A 43 -10.99 3.84 8.86
C GLU A 43 -11.17 5.35 8.55
N GLU A 44 -11.24 5.73 7.28
CA GLU A 44 -11.51 7.13 6.86
C GLU A 44 -12.89 7.61 7.33
N GLU A 45 -13.91 6.76 7.18
CA GLU A 45 -15.26 7.01 7.68
C GLU A 45 -15.27 7.09 9.22
N PHE A 46 -14.58 6.19 9.89
CA PHE A 46 -14.48 6.19 11.35
C PHE A 46 -13.87 7.50 11.89
N VAL A 47 -12.85 8.03 11.22
CA VAL A 47 -12.23 9.32 11.61
C VAL A 47 -13.00 10.54 11.08
N LYS A 48 -14.08 10.33 10.32
CA LYS A 48 -14.99 11.37 9.80
C LYS A 48 -14.33 12.37 8.85
N LEU A 49 -13.34 11.92 8.09
CA LEU A 49 -12.61 12.76 7.13
C LEU A 49 -12.88 12.37 5.66
N THR A 50 -13.78 11.42 5.40
CA THR A 50 -14.19 10.97 4.06
C THR A 50 -14.48 12.14 3.12
N GLU A 51 -15.31 13.10 3.54
CA GLU A 51 -15.70 14.26 2.73
C GLU A 51 -14.58 15.30 2.55
N ALA A 52 -13.52 15.23 3.35
CA ALA A 52 -12.35 16.10 3.22
C ALA A 52 -11.32 15.52 2.23
N MET A 53 -11.44 14.24 1.85
CA MET A 53 -10.49 13.60 0.95
C MET A 53 -10.78 13.92 -0.51
N PRO A 54 -9.75 14.22 -1.34
CA PRO A 54 -9.95 14.41 -2.78
C PRO A 54 -10.35 13.12 -3.50
N PHE A 55 -10.04 11.97 -2.91
CA PHE A 55 -10.49 10.64 -3.27
C PHE A 55 -10.20 9.69 -2.10
N LEU A 56 -10.93 8.58 -2.01
CA LEU A 56 -10.64 7.55 -1.03
C LEU A 56 -9.52 6.63 -1.52
N LEU A 57 -8.48 6.47 -0.70
CA LEU A 57 -7.23 5.84 -1.11
C LEU A 57 -7.41 4.35 -1.46
N GLU A 58 -8.13 3.58 -0.64
CA GLU A 58 -8.42 2.18 -0.92
C GLU A 58 -9.18 2.02 -2.24
N THR A 59 -10.23 2.82 -2.47
CA THR A 59 -10.98 2.80 -3.74
C THR A 59 -10.06 3.09 -4.92
N LYS A 60 -9.24 4.13 -4.82
CA LYS A 60 -8.33 4.52 -5.91
C LYS A 60 -7.31 3.42 -6.23
N LEU A 61 -6.79 2.75 -5.22
CA LEU A 61 -5.82 1.66 -5.39
C LEU A 61 -6.47 0.42 -6.03
N LYS A 62 -7.73 0.10 -5.67
CA LYS A 62 -8.53 -0.94 -6.33
C LYS A 62 -8.78 -0.59 -7.82
N ASP A 63 -9.15 0.64 -8.13
CA ASP A 63 -9.38 1.10 -9.51
C ASP A 63 -8.11 1.00 -10.39
N LEU A 64 -6.94 1.16 -9.78
CA LEU A 64 -5.65 0.97 -10.45
C LEU A 64 -5.26 -0.51 -10.64
N GLY A 65 -6.12 -1.45 -10.24
CA GLY A 65 -5.93 -2.89 -10.37
C GLY A 65 -5.16 -3.53 -9.23
N GLY A 66 -5.05 -2.88 -8.06
CA GLY A 66 -4.46 -3.47 -6.86
C GLY A 66 -5.37 -4.52 -6.22
N THR A 67 -4.80 -5.66 -5.83
CA THR A 67 -5.48 -6.68 -5.03
C THR A 67 -5.49 -6.23 -3.57
N PHE A 68 -6.49 -5.45 -3.19
CA PHE A 68 -6.57 -4.84 -1.86
C PHE A 68 -6.97 -5.85 -0.77
N VAL A 69 -6.23 -5.84 0.34
CA VAL A 69 -6.53 -6.64 1.54
C VAL A 69 -6.60 -5.71 2.75
N GLY A 70 -7.79 -5.58 3.33
CA GLY A 70 -8.02 -4.84 4.58
C GLY A 70 -8.20 -5.79 5.77
N ALA A 71 -7.88 -5.29 6.96
CA ALA A 71 -8.25 -5.84 8.25
C ALA A 71 -9.23 -4.89 8.96
N GLU A 72 -9.75 -5.31 10.11
CA GLU A 72 -10.57 -4.45 10.97
C GLU A 72 -9.85 -3.14 11.32
N ASN A 73 -10.64 -2.08 11.58
CA ASN A 73 -10.11 -0.74 11.83
C ASN A 73 -9.02 -0.76 12.90
N PHE A 74 -7.88 -0.15 12.56
CA PHE A 74 -6.72 0.02 13.42
C PHE A 74 -6.05 -1.28 13.90
N GLN A 75 -6.41 -2.44 13.31
CA GLN A 75 -5.66 -3.68 13.52
C GLN A 75 -4.41 -3.71 12.65
N VAL A 76 -3.38 -4.41 13.12
CA VAL A 76 -2.15 -4.62 12.36
C VAL A 76 -2.46 -5.39 11.08
N ASN A 77 -2.09 -4.83 9.93
CA ASN A 77 -2.18 -5.49 8.64
C ASN A 77 -1.05 -5.02 7.72
N VAL A 78 -0.24 -5.98 7.26
CA VAL A 78 0.90 -5.75 6.38
C VAL A 78 0.79 -6.69 5.19
N GLN A 79 0.84 -6.13 3.99
CA GLN A 79 0.83 -6.88 2.73
C GLN A 79 2.20 -6.77 2.06
N THR A 80 2.67 -7.89 1.50
CA THR A 80 3.91 -7.94 0.72
C THR A 80 3.64 -8.60 -0.62
N SER A 81 4.00 -7.90 -1.70
CA SER A 81 3.96 -8.44 -3.05
C SER A 81 5.31 -8.20 -3.72
N GLY A 82 6.09 -9.27 -3.88
CA GLY A 82 7.48 -9.18 -4.33
C GLY A 82 8.33 -8.26 -3.42
N ARG A 83 8.70 -7.08 -3.93
CA ARG A 83 9.45 -6.04 -3.20
C ARG A 83 8.63 -4.82 -2.82
N ILE A 84 7.30 -4.87 -2.96
CA ILE A 84 6.38 -3.85 -2.48
C ILE A 84 5.82 -4.30 -1.13
N VAL A 85 5.99 -3.48 -0.10
CA VAL A 85 5.46 -3.73 1.26
C VAL A 85 4.53 -2.60 1.64
N THR A 86 3.29 -2.91 2.02
CA THR A 86 2.33 -1.90 2.45
C THR A 86 1.77 -2.20 3.83
N GLY A 87 1.54 -1.18 4.64
CA GLY A 87 0.90 -1.28 5.96
C GLY A 87 -0.41 -0.48 6.01
N GLN A 88 -1.42 -1.01 6.66
CA GLN A 88 -2.77 -0.41 6.65
C GLN A 88 -2.83 0.92 7.41
N ASN A 89 -2.24 0.99 8.60
CA ASN A 89 -2.50 2.04 9.59
C ASN A 89 -1.27 2.21 10.53
N PRO A 90 -1.27 3.18 11.46
CA PRO A 90 -0.12 3.41 12.34
C PRO A 90 0.36 2.19 13.13
N PRO A 91 -0.52 1.33 13.69
CA PRO A 91 -0.12 0.07 14.33
C PRO A 91 0.68 -0.88 13.41
N SER A 92 0.44 -0.79 12.10
CA SER A 92 1.13 -1.63 11.11
C SER A 92 2.56 -1.18 10.80
N ALA A 93 2.99 0.00 11.25
CA ALA A 93 4.30 0.58 10.88
C ALA A 93 5.50 -0.27 11.35
N GLY A 94 5.49 -0.73 12.61
CA GLY A 94 6.55 -1.59 13.16
C GLY A 94 6.67 -2.92 12.42
N PRO A 95 5.59 -3.73 12.36
CA PRO A 95 5.59 -4.99 11.60
C PRO A 95 5.94 -4.82 10.11
N MET A 96 5.53 -3.72 9.48
CA MET A 96 5.93 -3.41 8.10
C MET A 96 7.45 -3.18 8.01
N ALA A 97 8.04 -2.43 8.94
CA ALA A 97 9.47 -2.17 8.97
C ALA A 97 10.29 -3.45 9.16
N GLU A 98 9.86 -4.38 10.01
CA GLU A 98 10.49 -5.69 10.17
C GLU A 98 10.52 -6.46 8.84
N LYS A 99 9.39 -6.43 8.11
CA LYS A 99 9.30 -7.06 6.79
C LYS A 99 10.26 -6.42 5.79
N VAL A 100 10.35 -5.08 5.76
CA VAL A 100 11.30 -4.33 4.93
C VAL A 100 12.74 -4.75 5.25
N VAL A 101 13.12 -4.78 6.53
CA VAL A 101 14.47 -5.20 6.96
C VAL A 101 14.79 -6.62 6.48
N SER A 102 13.83 -7.55 6.58
CA SER A 102 14.03 -8.92 6.07
C SER A 102 14.33 -8.96 4.56
N LEU A 103 13.60 -8.17 3.77
CA LEU A 103 13.74 -8.13 2.31
C LEU A 103 15.01 -7.42 1.85
N VAL A 104 15.48 -6.44 2.61
CA VAL A 104 16.76 -5.76 2.35
C VAL A 104 17.94 -6.68 2.66
N LYS A 105 17.88 -7.45 3.76
CA LYS A 105 18.96 -8.37 4.15
C LYS A 105 19.06 -9.62 3.28
N ALA A 106 17.96 -10.04 2.65
CA ALA A 106 17.92 -11.21 1.77
C ALA A 106 18.36 -10.92 0.32
N ALA A 107 18.77 -9.68 0.02
CA ALA A 107 19.17 -9.23 -1.31
C ALA A 107 20.67 -9.42 -1.60
#